data_AF-A0A0Q5KVZ0-F1
#
_entry.id   AF-A0A0Q5KVZ0-F1
#
_cell.length_a   1.000
_cell.length_b   1.000
_cell.length_c   1.000
_cell.angle_alpha   90.00
_cell.angle_beta   90.00
_cell.angle_gamma   90.00
#
_symmetry.space_group_name_H-M   'P 1'
#
loop_
_entity.id
_entity.type
_entity.pdbx_description
1 polymer ?
#
loop_
_entity_poly.entity_id
_entity_poly.type
_entity_poly.pdbx_seq_one_letter_code
_entity_poly.pdbx_strand_id
1 'polypeptide(L)'
;MSVVEGYIQARNLAACLDLLAGVGETELDAGLLAAFGTGLEGTSPDHDRWTVHALGKLTAEAARVNIGAGLIAFRVEAPHGYTRAVSAVLRACGEYFLDGRPASAPDDLGPDL
;
A
#
# COMPACT_ATOMS: atom_id res chain seq x y z
N MET A 1 10.25 0.38 -17.53
CA MET A 1 9.44 0.25 -16.31
C MET A 1 10.18 -0.70 -15.39
N SER A 2 10.04 -0.53 -14.08
CA SER A 2 10.62 -1.40 -13.06
C SER A 2 9.50 -2.00 -12.23
N VAL A 3 9.68 -3.25 -11.84
CA VAL A 3 8.78 -3.93 -10.91
C VAL A 3 9.46 -4.02 -9.56
N VAL A 4 8.76 -3.62 -8.50
CA VAL A 4 9.20 -3.76 -7.11
C VAL A 4 8.24 -4.67 -6.39
N GLU A 5 8.76 -5.69 -5.73
CA GLU A 5 7.96 -6.70 -5.04
C GLU A 5 8.33 -6.74 -3.56
N GLY A 6 7.36 -7.12 -2.73
CA GLY A 6 7.54 -7.27 -1.30
C GLY A 6 6.33 -7.89 -0.62
N TYR A 7 6.40 -7.95 0.70
CA TYR A 7 5.29 -8.41 1.55
C TYR A 7 4.92 -7.27 2.50
N ILE A 8 3.61 -7.05 2.63
CA ILE A 8 3.06 -6.10 3.59
C ILE A 8 2.20 -6.85 4.61
N GLN A 9 2.05 -6.27 5.79
CA GLN A 9 1.12 -6.79 6.77
C GLN A 9 -0.31 -6.40 6.37
N ALA A 10 -1.27 -7.31 6.47
CA ALA A 10 -2.66 -7.07 6.06
C ALA A 10 -3.30 -5.87 6.79
N ARG A 11 -2.94 -5.67 8.06
CA ARG A 11 -3.36 -4.50 8.85
C ARG A 11 -2.84 -3.16 8.29
N ASN A 12 -1.73 -3.18 7.58
CA ASN A 12 -1.10 -1.99 7.01
C ASN A 12 -1.61 -1.70 5.59
N LEU A 13 -2.55 -2.49 5.05
CA LEU A 13 -2.99 -2.35 3.65
C LEU A 13 -3.42 -0.93 3.31
N ALA A 14 -4.28 -0.32 4.14
CA ALA A 14 -4.79 1.03 3.90
C ALA A 14 -3.66 2.08 3.90
N ALA A 15 -2.82 2.07 4.94
CA ALA A 15 -1.69 2.99 5.05
C ALA A 15 -0.68 2.79 3.91
N CYS A 16 -0.46 1.55 3.47
CA CYS A 16 0.46 1.27 2.38
C CYS A 16 -0.05 1.81 1.04
N LEU A 17 -1.34 1.62 0.76
CA LEU A 17 -1.98 2.15 -0.44
C LEU A 17 -1.96 3.67 -0.46
N ASP A 18 -2.18 4.33 0.68
CA ASP A 18 -2.15 5.79 0.78
C ASP A 18 -0.75 6.35 0.51
N LEU A 19 0.28 5.75 1.12
CA LEU A 19 1.67 6.13 0.86
C LEU A 19 2.07 5.89 -0.61
N LEU A 20 1.65 4.77 -1.20
CA LEU A 20 1.91 4.48 -2.62
C LEU A 20 1.15 5.41 -3.55
N ALA A 21 -0.09 5.79 -3.23
CA ALA A 21 -0.86 6.79 -3.96
C ALA A 21 -0.10 8.13 -3.97
N GLY A 22 0.39 8.59 -2.82
CA GLY A 22 1.23 9.78 -2.73
C GLY A 22 2.51 9.70 -3.56
N VAL A 23 3.22 8.57 -3.53
CA VAL A 23 4.39 8.32 -4.40
C VAL A 23 4.02 8.33 -5.87
N GLY A 24 2.84 7.81 -6.22
CA GLY A 24 2.30 7.80 -7.57
C GLY A 24 1.70 9.12 -8.03
N GLU A 25 1.80 10.18 -7.23
CA GLU A 25 1.22 11.50 -7.50
C GLU A 25 -0.31 11.44 -7.69
N THR A 26 -0.99 10.63 -6.87
CA THR A 26 -2.45 10.53 -6.81
C THR A 26 -2.93 10.52 -5.35
N GLU A 27 -4.23 10.68 -5.16
CA GLU A 27 -4.88 10.46 -3.87
C GLU A 27 -5.61 9.12 -3.86
N LEU A 28 -5.70 8.52 -2.67
CA LEU A 28 -6.46 7.30 -2.45
C LEU A 28 -7.88 7.66 -2.01
N ASP A 29 -8.87 7.33 -2.85
CA ASP A 29 -10.26 7.47 -2.46
C ASP A 29 -10.80 6.22 -1.72
N ALA A 30 -11.91 6.40 -1.02
CA ALA A 30 -12.54 5.34 -0.23
C ALA A 30 -13.05 4.16 -1.09
N GLY A 31 -13.44 4.42 -2.34
CA GLY A 31 -13.90 3.39 -3.27
C GLY A 31 -12.77 2.48 -3.72
N LEU A 32 -11.60 3.05 -4.04
CA LEU A 32 -10.42 2.29 -4.41
C LEU A 32 -9.89 1.47 -3.24
N LEU A 33 -9.87 2.05 -2.03
CA LEU A 33 -9.50 1.32 -0.82
C LEU A 33 -10.44 0.13 -0.57
N ALA A 34 -11.76 0.33 -0.71
CA ALA A 34 -12.74 -0.74 -0.58
C ALA A 34 -12.55 -1.83 -1.64
N ALA A 35 -12.27 -1.44 -2.90
CA ALA A 35 -12.04 -2.37 -4.00
C ALA A 35 -10.85 -3.30 -3.75
N PHE A 36 -9.73 -2.77 -3.22
CA PHE A 36 -8.61 -3.60 -2.78
C PHE A 36 -9.01 -4.56 -1.65
N GLY A 37 -9.71 -4.07 -0.63
CA GLY A 37 -10.17 -4.88 0.50
C GLY A 37 -10.99 -6.08 0.06
N THR A 38 -11.97 -5.86 -0.82
CA THR A 38 -12.84 -6.93 -1.36
C THR A 38 -12.13 -7.79 -2.41
N GLY A 39 -11.30 -7.18 -3.26
CA GLY A 39 -10.64 -7.86 -4.38
C GLY A 39 -9.64 -8.91 -3.94
N LEU A 40 -9.05 -8.74 -2.75
CA LEU A 40 -8.12 -9.71 -2.18
C LEU A 40 -8.78 -11.06 -1.87
N GLU A 41 -10.11 -11.12 -1.71
CA GLU A 41 -10.84 -12.38 -1.53
C GLU A 41 -10.74 -13.25 -2.79
N GLY A 42 -9.99 -14.36 -2.70
CA GLY A 42 -9.79 -15.28 -3.82
C GLY A 42 -8.56 -15.00 -4.69
N THR A 43 -7.74 -14.02 -4.31
CA THR A 43 -6.38 -13.83 -4.87
C THR A 43 -5.37 -14.75 -4.20
N SER A 44 -4.37 -15.18 -4.96
CA SER A 44 -3.21 -15.93 -4.45
C SER A 44 -2.05 -15.75 -5.42
N PRO A 45 -0.85 -15.42 -4.92
CA PRO A 45 0.32 -15.31 -5.80
C PRO A 45 0.73 -16.66 -6.42
N ASP A 46 0.40 -17.78 -5.79
CA ASP A 46 0.70 -19.14 -6.31
C ASP A 46 -0.17 -19.52 -7.51
N HIS A 47 -1.30 -18.82 -7.69
CA HIS A 47 -2.26 -19.07 -8.76
C HIS A 47 -2.28 -17.96 -9.81
N ASP A 48 -1.25 -17.09 -9.82
CA ASP A 48 -1.16 -15.92 -10.69
C ASP A 48 -2.42 -15.03 -10.65
N ARG A 49 -3.14 -15.04 -9.52
CA ARG A 49 -4.34 -14.22 -9.32
C ARG A 49 -4.00 -13.06 -8.41
N TRP A 50 -3.91 -11.88 -9.01
CA TRP A 50 -3.63 -10.62 -8.35
C TRP A 50 -4.79 -9.65 -8.55
N THR A 51 -5.08 -8.85 -7.54
CA THR A 51 -5.92 -7.66 -7.69
C THR A 51 -5.05 -6.52 -8.18
N VAL A 52 -5.46 -5.85 -9.26
CA VAL A 52 -4.65 -4.82 -9.94
C VAL A 52 -5.38 -3.49 -9.91
N HIS A 53 -4.67 -2.43 -9.51
CA HIS A 53 -5.20 -1.07 -9.55
C HIS A 53 -4.14 -0.04 -9.92
N ALA A 54 -4.57 1.00 -10.63
CA ALA A 54 -3.74 2.16 -10.91
C ALA A 54 -3.70 3.10 -9.68
N LEU A 55 -2.51 3.54 -9.33
CA LEU A 55 -2.21 4.56 -8.32
C LEU A 55 -1.41 5.69 -8.99
N GLY A 56 -2.09 6.45 -9.85
CA GLY A 56 -1.49 7.53 -10.63
C GLY A 56 -0.44 7.00 -11.61
N LYS A 57 0.84 7.31 -11.36
CA LYS A 57 1.98 6.84 -12.15
C LYS A 57 2.39 5.39 -11.86
N LEU A 58 1.83 4.78 -10.83
CA LEU A 58 2.13 3.41 -10.42
C LEU A 58 0.97 2.47 -10.75
N THR A 59 1.27 1.20 -10.96
CA THR A 59 0.28 0.12 -10.93
C THR A 59 0.60 -0.78 -9.76
N ALA A 60 -0.35 -0.93 -8.83
CA ALA A 60 -0.22 -1.81 -7.68
C ALA A 60 -1.00 -3.10 -7.90
N GLU A 61 -0.36 -4.21 -7.60
CA GLU A 61 -0.89 -5.57 -7.67
C GLU A 61 -0.78 -6.19 -6.26
N ALA A 62 -1.87 -6.76 -5.77
CA ALA A 62 -1.92 -7.36 -4.44
C ALA A 62 -2.54 -8.75 -4.46
N ALA A 63 -1.97 -9.67 -3.67
CA ALA A 63 -2.52 -11.00 -3.47
C ALA A 63 -2.36 -11.44 -2.01
N ARG A 64 -3.36 -12.13 -1.45
CA ARG A 64 -3.29 -12.60 -0.07
C ARG A 64 -2.30 -13.78 0.05
N VAL A 65 -1.43 -13.75 1.06
CA VAL A 65 -0.48 -14.82 1.34
C VAL A 65 -0.75 -15.39 2.71
N ASN A 66 -1.08 -16.68 2.74
CA ASN A 66 -1.17 -17.51 3.94
C ASN A 66 -2.03 -16.90 5.08
N ILE A 67 -3.28 -17.38 5.19
CA ILE A 67 -4.31 -16.85 6.09
C ILE A 67 -3.83 -16.74 7.55
N GLY A 68 -2.93 -17.62 8.00
CA GLY A 68 -2.40 -17.61 9.38
C GLY A 68 -1.35 -16.53 9.68
N ALA A 69 -0.66 -16.00 8.67
CA ALA A 69 0.42 -15.02 8.85
C ALA A 69 -0.04 -13.56 8.66
N GLY A 70 -1.24 -13.36 8.09
CA GLY A 70 -1.78 -12.02 7.84
C GLY A 70 -0.90 -11.17 6.92
N LEU A 71 -0.26 -11.80 5.92
CA LEU A 71 0.59 -11.12 4.95
C LEU A 71 -0.12 -10.97 3.60
N ILE A 72 0.24 -9.92 2.87
CA ILE A 72 -0.18 -9.67 1.50
C ILE A 72 1.08 -9.56 0.65
N ALA A 73 1.17 -10.36 -0.41
CA ALA A 73 2.17 -10.15 -1.45
C ALA A 73 1.78 -8.91 -2.24
N PHE A 74 2.73 -8.01 -2.44
CA PHE A 74 2.52 -6.73 -3.08
C PHE A 74 3.57 -6.54 -4.17
N ARG A 75 3.10 -6.20 -5.37
CA ARG A 75 3.93 -5.90 -6.53
C ARG A 75 3.53 -4.53 -7.04
N VAL A 76 4.51 -3.68 -7.35
CA VAL A 76 4.27 -2.34 -7.86
C VAL A 76 5.10 -2.13 -9.12
N GLU A 77 4.41 -1.89 -10.23
CA GLU A 77 5.05 -1.41 -11.46
C GLU A 77 5.19 0.10 -11.39
N ALA A 78 6.41 0.59 -11.60
CA ALA A 78 6.77 1.99 -11.46
C ALA A 78 7.74 2.44 -12.57
N PRO A 79 7.73 3.74 -12.96
CA PRO A 79 8.81 4.31 -13.76
C PRO A 79 10.15 4.24 -13.01
N HIS A 80 11.28 4.11 -13.71
CA HIS A 80 12.61 3.86 -13.11
C HIS A 80 13.03 4.85 -12.02
N GLY A 81 12.51 6.09 -12.04
CA GLY A 81 12.80 7.11 -11.01
C GLY A 81 12.11 6.89 -9.65
N TYR A 82 11.09 6.04 -9.59
CA TYR A 82 10.26 5.85 -8.39
C TYR A 82 10.66 4.60 -7.59
N THR A 83 11.49 3.72 -8.16
CA THR A 83 11.85 2.41 -7.58
C THR A 83 12.30 2.51 -6.12
N ARG A 84 13.16 3.49 -5.77
CA ARG A 84 13.64 3.65 -4.39
C ARG A 84 12.52 4.04 -3.42
N ALA A 85 11.64 4.95 -3.81
CA ALA A 85 10.52 5.39 -2.99
C ALA A 85 9.54 4.22 -2.75
N VAL A 86 9.20 3.50 -3.83
CA VAL A 86 8.34 2.31 -3.75
C VAL A 86 8.94 1.23 -2.85
N SER A 87 10.24 0.92 -3.00
CA SER A 87 10.91 -0.05 -2.13
C SER A 87 10.90 0.37 -0.65
N ALA A 88 11.08 1.66 -0.36
CA ALA A 88 11.03 2.17 1.01
C ALA A 88 9.64 2.02 1.63
N VAL A 89 8.59 2.35 0.87
CA VAL A 89 7.19 2.17 1.31
C VAL A 89 6.89 0.71 1.59
N LEU A 90 7.16 -0.20 0.64
CA LEU A 90 6.88 -1.63 0.83
C LEU A 90 7.64 -2.21 2.03
N ARG A 91 8.89 -1.80 2.22
CA ARG A 91 9.68 -2.19 3.40
C ARG A 91 9.03 -1.70 4.68
N ALA A 92 8.61 -0.43 4.74
CA ALA A 92 7.98 0.12 5.92
C ALA A 92 6.66 -0.59 6.26
N CYS A 93 5.84 -0.90 5.24
CA CYS A 93 4.59 -1.63 5.40
C CYS A 93 4.77 -3.10 5.83
N GLY A 94 5.92 -3.71 5.54
CA GLY A 94 6.27 -5.07 5.97
C GLY A 94 6.86 -5.14 7.37
N GLU A 95 7.71 -4.17 7.74
CA GLU A 95 8.51 -4.20 8.97
C GLU A 95 7.84 -3.49 10.16
N TYR A 96 7.09 -2.42 9.94
CA TYR A 96 6.59 -1.56 11.03
C TYR A 96 5.07 -1.64 11.23
N PHE A 97 4.61 -1.18 12.40
CA PHE A 97 3.20 -0.89 12.64
C PHE A 97 2.92 0.54 12.12
N LEU A 98 2.07 0.66 11.10
CA LEU A 98 1.67 1.96 10.57
C LEU A 98 0.33 2.33 11.22
N ASP A 99 0.33 3.35 12.08
CA ASP A 99 -0.91 3.87 12.66
C ASP A 99 -1.65 4.64 11.56
N GLY A 100 -2.74 4.06 11.03
CA GLY A 100 -3.49 4.55 9.88
C GLY A 100 -4.28 5.85 10.13
N ARG A 101 -3.88 6.64 11.11
CA ARG A 101 -4.40 7.99 11.28
C ARG A 101 -3.86 8.83 10.13
N PRO A 102 -4.71 9.58 9.40
CA PRO A 102 -4.19 10.64 8.54
C PRO A 102 -3.26 11.50 9.40
N ALA A 103 -2.20 12.03 8.81
CA ALA A 103 -1.36 13.05 9.42
C ALA A 103 -2.26 14.26 9.73
N SER A 104 -3.01 14.14 10.82
CA SER A 104 -3.82 15.20 11.39
C SER A 104 -2.80 16.24 11.79
N ALA A 105 -3.10 17.47 11.38
CA ALA A 105 -2.26 18.66 11.56
C ALA A 105 -1.49 18.60 12.88
N PRO A 106 -0.23 19.11 12.91
CA PRO A 106 0.57 19.14 14.14
C PRO A 106 -0.33 19.63 15.26
N ASP A 107 -0.40 18.86 16.34
CA ASP A 107 -1.12 19.24 17.55
C ASP A 107 -0.79 20.72 17.81
N ASP A 108 -1.80 21.57 17.65
CA ASP A 108 -1.76 23.00 17.94
C ASP A 108 -1.72 23.10 19.48
N LEU A 109 -0.63 22.59 20.06
CA LEU A 109 -0.31 22.66 21.48
C LEU A 109 0.58 23.88 21.69
N GLY A 110 -0.06 25.03 21.52
CA GLY A 110 0.22 26.21 22.33
C GLY A 110 -0.21 27.51 21.66
N PRO A 111 -0.43 28.59 22.42
CA PRO A 111 -0.47 28.70 23.88
C PRO A 111 -1.68 29.51 24.39
N ASP A 112 -2.47 28.98 25.32
CA ASP A 112 -3.39 29.80 26.12
C ASP A 112 -3.17 29.40 27.59
N LEU A 113 -2.38 30.18 28.34
CA LEU A 113 -2.81 31.35 29.15
C LEU A 113 -3.67 30.97 30.35
#